data_AF-I4C1M5-F1
#
_entry.id   AF-I4C1M5-F1
#
_cell.length_a   1.000
_cell.length_b   1.000
_cell.length_c   1.000
_cell.angle_alpha   90.00
_cell.angle_beta   90.00
_cell.angle_gamma   90.00
#
_symmetry.space_group_name_H-M   'P 1'
#
loop_
_entity.id
_entity.type
_entity.pdbx_description
1 polymer ?
#
loop_
_entity_poly.entity_id
_entity_poly.type
_entity_poly.pdbx_seq_one_letter_code
_entity_poly.pdbx_strand_id
1 'polypeptide(L)' 'MMCSFATLDHEALKILENVEGETGKTILAYDCFVPETIGEEEIHKIREAEKKLCRTLVAIKTEH' A
#
# COMPACT_ATOMS: atom_id res chain seq x y z
N MET A 1 9.21 -13.81 -5.62
CA MET A 1 9.29 -12.62 -4.74
C MET A 1 9.87 -11.48 -5.56
N MET A 2 9.04 -10.74 -6.30
CA MET A 2 9.42 -9.51 -6.97
C MET A 2 8.17 -8.63 -7.05
N CYS A 3 8.10 -7.61 -6.19
CA CYS A 3 7.19 -6.48 -6.41
C CYS A 3 7.83 -5.62 -7.50
N SER A 4 7.13 -5.38 -8.60
CA SER A 4 7.55 -4.39 -9.59
C SER A 4 6.85 -3.07 -9.33
N PHE A 5 7.49 -1.98 -9.72
CA PHE A 5 6.79 -0.71 -9.84
C PHE A 5 5.61 -0.90 -10.80
N ALA A 6 4.45 -0.33 -10.42
CA ALA A 6 3.27 -0.46 -11.24
C ALA A 6 3.46 0.29 -12.55
N THR A 7 3.05 -0.32 -13.67
CA THR A 7 2.96 0.42 -14.94
C THR A 7 1.65 1.21 -14.93
N LEU A 8 1.77 2.52 -14.77
CA LEU A 8 0.63 3.43 -14.74
C LEU A 8 0.38 4.03 -16.11
N ASP A 9 -0.88 4.03 -16.54
CA ASP A 9 -1.31 4.81 -17.70
C ASP A 9 -1.46 6.31 -17.35
N HIS A 10 -1.73 7.14 -18.36
CA HIS A 10 -1.78 8.59 -18.19
C HIS A 10 -2.92 9.08 -17.29
N GLU A 11 -4.04 8.34 -17.22
CA GLU A 11 -5.14 8.65 -16.33
C GLU A 11 -4.76 8.35 -14.88
N ALA A 12 -4.16 7.17 -14.65
CA ALA A 12 -3.65 6.78 -13.34
C ALA A 12 -2.56 7.74 -12.81
N LEU A 13 -1.67 8.23 -13.68
CA LEU A 13 -0.67 9.25 -13.32
C LEU A 13 -1.33 10.56 -12.86
N LYS A 14 -2.34 11.04 -13.59
CA LYS A 14 -3.06 12.27 -13.23
C LYS A 14 -3.79 12.15 -11.89
N ILE A 15 -4.32 10.95 -11.60
CA ILE A 15 -4.92 10.67 -10.29
C ILE A 15 -3.85 10.77 -9.19
N LEU A 16 -2.68 10.15 -9.39
CA LEU A 16 -1.60 10.24 -8.40
C LEU A 16 -1.13 11.67 -8.19
N GLU A 17 -0.88 12.45 -9.25
CA GLU A 17 -0.45 13.85 -9.15
C GLU A 17 -1.43 14.69 -8.32
N ASN A 18 -2.74 14.49 -8.50
CA ASN A 18 -3.75 15.17 -7.70
C ASN A 18 -3.64 14.80 -6.22
N VAL A 19 -3.52 13.50 -5.89
CA VAL A 19 -3.43 13.04 -4.50
C VAL A 19 -2.12 13.49 -3.85
N GLU A 20 -1.00 13.50 -4.59
CA GLU A 20 0.27 14.07 -4.12
C GLU A 20 0.13 15.57 -3.83
N GLY A 21 -0.57 16.31 -4.69
CA GLY A 21 -0.87 17.73 -4.51
C GLY A 21 -1.74 18.02 -3.29
N GLU A 22 -2.74 17.18 -3.00
CA GLU A 22 -3.62 17.34 -1.84
C GLU A 22 -2.95 16.94 -0.52
N THR A 23 -2.14 15.88 -0.54
CA THR A 23 -1.54 15.32 0.68
C THR A 23 -0.16 15.89 1.01
N GLY A 24 0.51 16.50 0.03
CA GLY A 24 1.89 16.97 0.12
C GLY A 24 2.91 15.83 0.29
N LYS A 25 2.55 14.60 -0.06
CA LYS A 25 3.38 13.39 0.10
C LYS A 25 3.66 12.74 -1.24
N THR A 26 4.84 12.15 -1.36
CA THR A 26 5.18 11.30 -2.51
C THR A 26 4.46 9.96 -2.39
N ILE A 27 3.79 9.54 -3.47
CA ILE A 27 3.05 8.28 -3.53
C ILE A 27 3.83 7.30 -4.40
N LEU A 28 3.97 6.07 -3.91
CA LEU A 28 4.60 4.98 -4.64
C LEU A 28 3.54 3.95 -5.01
N ALA A 29 3.42 3.68 -6.31
CA ALA A 29 2.55 2.63 -6.83
C ALA A 29 3.37 1.37 -7.12
N TYR A 30 2.92 0.24 -6.57
CA TYR A 30 3.54 -1.06 -6.77
C TYR A 30 2.46 -2.06 -7.18
N ASP A 31 2.75 -2.86 -8.20
CA ASP A 31 1.93 -4.01 -8.54
C ASP A 31 2.39 -5.19 -7.67
N CYS A 32 1.84 -5.27 -6.46
CA CYS A 32 2.18 -6.35 -5.55
C CYS A 32 0.98 -6.79 -4.71
N PHE A 33 0.35 -7.87 -5.18
CA PHE A 33 -0.77 -8.59 -4.56
C PHE A 33 -2.08 -7.80 -4.45
N VAL A 34 -3.20 -8.54 -4.39
CA VAL A 34 -4.51 -7.96 -4.13
C VAL A 34 -4.58 -7.59 -2.64
N PRO A 35 -4.85 -6.33 -2.29
CA PRO A 35 -4.99 -5.94 -0.89
C PRO A 35 -6.14 -6.71 -0.25
N GLU A 36 -5.89 -7.28 0.93
CA GLU A 36 -6.95 -7.93 1.70
C GLU A 36 -7.70 -6.88 2.52
N THR A 37 -9.03 -6.98 2.54
CA THR A 37 -9.83 -6.16 3.44
C THR A 37 -9.73 -6.74 4.84
N ILE A 38 -9.08 -6.00 5.74
CA ILE A 38 -8.88 -6.39 7.15
C ILE A 38 -9.76 -5.57 8.08
N GLY A 39 -10.21 -6.18 9.18
CA GLY A 39 -11.02 -5.52 10.20
C GLY A 39 -10.22 -4.62 11.15
N GLU A 40 -10.90 -3.80 11.96
CA GLU A 40 -10.26 -2.86 12.90
C GLU A 40 -9.36 -3.55 13.93
N GLU A 41 -9.74 -4.73 14.41
CA GLU A 41 -8.91 -5.51 15.36
C GLU A 41 -7.59 -5.98 14.72
N GLU A 42 -7.63 -6.35 13.44
CA GLU A 42 -6.45 -6.81 12.70
C GLU A 42 -5.54 -5.64 12.37
N ILE A 43 -6.10 -4.48 12.00
CA ILE A 43 -5.37 -3.22 11.84
C ILE A 43 -4.61 -2.88 13.13
N HIS A 44 -5.24 -3.05 14.30
CA HIS A 44 -4.58 -2.77 15.58
C HIS A 44 -3.37 -3.69 15.80
N LYS A 45 -3.52 -5.00 15.57
CA LYS A 45 -2.43 -5.97 15.71
C LYS A 45 -1.28 -5.68 14.74
N ILE A 46 -1.60 -5.34 13.49
CA ILE A 46 -0.59 -4.99 12.48
C ILE A 46 0.17 -3.74 12.92
N ARG A 47 -0.52 -2.68 13.37
CA ARG A 47 0.13 -1.46 13.86
C ARG A 47 1.02 -1.69 15.08
N GLU A 48 0.63 -2.56 16.00
CA GLU A 48 1.49 -2.94 17.12
C GLU A 48 2.75 -3.67 16.66
N ALA A 49 2.63 -4.55 15.67
CA ALA A 49 3.76 -5.23 15.07
C ALA A 49 4.68 -4.26 14.30
N GLU A 50 4.12 -3.30 13.55
CA GLU A 50 4.89 -2.25 12.85
C GLU A 50 5.77 -1.45 13.82
N LYS A 51 5.20 -1.05 14.97
CA LYS A 51 5.94 -0.33 16.02
C LYS A 51 7.10 -1.14 16.58
N LYS A 52 6.92 -2.45 16.76
CA LYS A 52 7.95 -3.35 17.29
C LYS A 52 9.06 -3.63 16.27
N LEU A 53 8.69 -3.72 15.00
CA LEU A 53 9.61 -4.09 13.92
C LEU A 53 10.29 -2.88 13.27
N CYS A 54 9.83 -1.66 13.55
CA CYS A 54 10.26 -0.43 12.87
C CYS A 54 10.16 -0.55 11.34
N ARG A 55 9.10 -1.20 10.86
CA ARG A 55 8.83 -1.47 9.44
C ARG A 55 7.34 -1.34 9.17
N THR A 56 7.00 -0.89 7.96
CA THR A 56 5.63 -0.91 7.46
C THR A 56 5.23 -2.33 7.07
N LEU A 57 4.05 -2.76 7.50
CA LEU A 57 3.49 -4.07 7.21
C LEU A 57 2.20 -3.90 6.41
N VAL A 58 2.06 -4.68 5.34
CA VAL A 58 0.88 -4.66 4.47
C VAL A 58 0.26 -6.05 4.48
N ALA A 59 -1.03 -6.14 4.82
CA ALA A 59 -1.79 -7.37 4.72
C ALA A 59 -2.13 -7.63 3.24
N ILE A 60 -1.72 -8.78 2.74
CA ILE A 60 -1.95 -9.21 1.37
C ILE A 60 -2.72 -10.52 1.37
N LYS A 61 -3.64 -10.68 0.42
CA LYS A 61 -4.33 -11.96 0.24
C LYS A 61 -3.36 -12.94 -0.43
N THR A 62 -2.90 -13.95 0.29
CA THR A 62 -2.17 -15.07 -0.32
C THR A 62 -3.18 -16.07 -0.85
N GLU A 63 -3.33 -16.14 -2.18
CA GLU A 63 -3.98 -17.31 -2.80
C GLU A 63 -3.07 -18.52 -2.55
N HIS A 64 -3.61 -19.52 -1.87
CA HIS A 64 -2.96 -20.84 -1.71
C HIS A 64 -3.20 -21.69 -2.95
#